data_AF-A0AAN6EQH7-F1
#
_entry.id   AF-A0AAN6EQH7-F1
#
_cell.length_a   1.000
_cell.length_b   1.000
_cell.length_c   1.000
_cell.angle_alpha   90.00
_cell.angle_beta   90.00
_cell.angle_gamma   90.00
#
_symmetry.space_group_name_H-M   'P 1'
#
loop_
_entity.id
_entity.type
_entity.pdbx_description
1 polymer ?
#
loop_
_entity_poly.entity_id
_entity_poly.type
_entity_poly.pdbx_seq_one_letter_code
_entity_poly.pdbx_strand_id
1 'polypeptide(L)'
;MRPDHTSGENLSCTHLRRLPVSVVGSLCHVFRSLDQDERAGGVPYLLGIFEASFGARAPYFLSLFYQRGELAFRTSILLGMSPLANCFAAALALRSDARQTFQRGAVEASLARRGAPTILFAPVVFFFLPDSPGSAKLLNEDAQTHAVERLQTRDHTAKHRIQWQQLFAGLTDYRNVVHTLIHFMCNYSFAGLSNLLPTIVQGLGYSSINAQGLTAPVYFASFLLCVTAALVSDRWGRRGFIVAAAASVRCIGYLLLATVEDNPHVRYLGVWLAVCGIFPALCINITWLLNNNSSESKRGAGLAVLATFGQCSSFLSSAVFPKEDAPHYSKGCAIGCGFAGAIIILSPGTLFPPSSHQQEEGRLAWSRGR
;
A
#
# COMPACT_ATOMS: atom_id res chain seq x y z
N MET A 1 -44.61 -6.65 35.53
CA MET A 1 -43.33 -7.37 35.69
C MET A 1 -42.64 -7.43 34.33
N ARG A 2 -41.72 -6.50 34.07
CA ARG A 2 -40.74 -6.60 32.98
C ARG A 2 -39.46 -7.14 33.61
N PRO A 3 -38.84 -8.22 33.10
CA PRO A 3 -37.50 -8.57 33.53
C PRO A 3 -36.46 -7.85 32.69
N ASP A 4 -35.45 -7.33 33.39
CA ASP A 4 -34.22 -6.75 32.88
C ASP A 4 -33.44 -7.74 32.00
N HIS A 5 -32.96 -7.26 30.86
CA HIS A 5 -31.81 -7.84 30.14
C HIS A 5 -30.78 -6.75 29.85
N THR A 6 -30.20 -6.21 30.92
CA THR A 6 -28.85 -5.67 30.89
C THR A 6 -27.89 -6.78 31.28
N SER A 7 -27.14 -7.34 30.33
CA SER A 7 -25.80 -7.95 30.50
C SER A 7 -25.49 -8.91 29.35
N GLY A 8 -24.90 -8.39 28.28
CA GLY A 8 -24.36 -9.20 27.20
C GLY A 8 -23.96 -8.32 26.03
N GLU A 9 -22.77 -8.52 25.47
CA GLU A 9 -22.35 -8.00 24.17
C GLU A 9 -21.57 -6.67 24.10
N ASN A 10 -20.94 -6.22 25.19
CA ASN A 10 -19.82 -5.25 25.09
C ASN A 10 -18.44 -5.88 24.81
N LEU A 11 -18.37 -7.21 24.59
CA LEU A 11 -17.09 -7.90 24.37
C LEU A 11 -16.58 -7.83 22.92
N SER A 12 -17.45 -7.74 21.90
CA SER A 12 -16.97 -7.94 20.51
C SER A 12 -16.31 -6.72 19.86
N CYS A 13 -16.66 -5.48 20.28
CA CYS A 13 -16.05 -4.25 19.75
C CYS A 13 -14.75 -3.87 20.47
N THR A 14 -14.65 -4.18 21.76
CA THR A 14 -13.48 -3.84 22.59
C THR A 14 -12.25 -4.68 22.23
N HIS A 15 -12.43 -5.87 21.66
CA HIS A 15 -11.33 -6.69 21.15
C HIS A 15 -10.70 -6.14 19.86
N LEU A 16 -11.48 -5.49 18.98
CA LEU A 16 -10.94 -4.81 17.79
C LEU A 16 -10.11 -3.56 18.17
N ARG A 17 -10.45 -2.90 19.28
CA ARG A 17 -9.72 -1.75 19.86
C ARG A 17 -8.30 -2.10 20.33
N ARG A 18 -8.07 -3.36 20.73
CA ARG A 18 -6.78 -3.84 21.24
C ARG A 18 -5.86 -4.40 20.17
N LEU A 19 -6.39 -4.77 19.00
CA LEU A 19 -5.58 -5.33 17.92
C LEU A 19 -4.58 -4.33 17.29
N PRO A 20 -4.92 -3.09 16.93
CA PRO A 20 -3.94 -2.16 16.34
C PRO A 20 -2.84 -1.75 17.34
N VAL A 21 -3.08 -1.86 18.65
CA VAL A 21 -2.13 -1.40 19.68
C VAL A 21 -1.44 -2.54 20.42
N SER A 22 -2.00 -3.77 20.44
CA SER A 22 -1.18 -4.95 20.72
C SER A 22 -0.20 -5.21 19.58
N VAL A 23 -0.56 -4.83 18.34
CA VAL A 23 0.34 -4.86 17.18
C VAL A 23 1.53 -3.93 17.37
N VAL A 24 1.29 -2.67 17.74
CA VAL A 24 2.36 -1.68 17.94
C VAL A 24 3.08 -1.85 19.30
N GLY A 25 2.38 -2.32 20.34
CA GLY A 25 2.95 -2.67 21.64
C GLY A 25 3.83 -3.92 21.61
N SER A 26 3.48 -4.92 20.79
CA SER A 26 4.35 -6.07 20.54
C SER A 26 5.53 -5.71 19.62
N LEU A 27 5.37 -4.77 18.68
CA LEU A 27 6.49 -4.12 18.00
C LEU A 27 7.47 -3.48 18.99
N CYS A 28 6.98 -2.89 20.09
CA CYS A 28 7.79 -2.29 21.15
C CYS A 28 8.56 -3.34 21.99
N HIS A 29 7.94 -4.49 22.27
CA HIS A 29 8.63 -5.60 22.94
C HIS A 29 9.65 -6.28 22.01
N VAL A 30 9.33 -6.41 20.72
CA VAL A 30 10.20 -6.98 19.70
C VAL A 30 11.42 -6.07 19.43
N PHE A 31 11.24 -4.76 19.33
CA PHE A 31 12.35 -3.82 19.17
C PHE A 31 13.25 -3.73 20.41
N ARG A 32 12.72 -3.95 21.62
CA ARG A 32 13.51 -4.04 22.85
C ARG A 32 14.26 -5.38 22.96
N SER A 33 13.72 -6.44 22.35
CA SER A 33 14.39 -7.75 22.19
C SER A 33 15.43 -7.78 21.06
N LEU A 34 15.50 -6.76 20.20
CA LEU A 34 16.58 -6.63 19.21
C LEU A 34 17.92 -6.18 19.82
N ASP A 35 17.93 -5.80 21.11
CA ASP A 35 19.14 -5.40 21.84
C ASP A 35 19.75 -6.56 22.66
N GLN A 36 19.03 -7.68 22.79
CA GLN A 36 19.51 -8.87 23.51
C GLN A 36 19.14 -10.15 22.75
N ASP A 37 20.17 -10.76 22.17
CA ASP A 37 20.28 -12.18 21.83
C ASP A 37 20.06 -12.55 20.35
N GLU A 38 21.17 -12.84 19.66
CA GLU A 38 21.28 -13.52 18.35
C GLU A 38 20.65 -14.94 18.32
N ARG A 39 19.86 -15.32 19.35
CA ARG A 39 19.26 -16.65 19.53
C ARG A 39 17.74 -16.68 19.50
N ALA A 40 17.05 -15.54 19.41
CA ALA A 40 15.59 -15.52 19.39
C ALA A 40 15.03 -15.67 17.97
N GLY A 41 14.92 -16.92 17.50
CA GLY A 41 14.30 -17.27 16.21
C GLY A 41 12.83 -16.83 16.02
N GLY A 42 12.19 -16.15 16.97
CA GLY A 42 10.79 -15.71 16.92
C GLY A 42 10.53 -14.27 16.43
N VAL A 43 11.56 -13.41 16.43
CA VAL A 43 11.42 -11.96 16.20
C VAL A 43 10.96 -11.59 14.78
N PRO A 44 11.52 -12.18 13.70
CA PRO A 44 11.09 -11.88 12.34
C PRO A 44 9.63 -12.28 12.07
N TYR A 45 9.17 -13.37 12.70
CA TYR A 45 7.81 -13.88 12.55
C TYR A 45 6.78 -12.92 13.15
N LEU A 46 7.06 -12.38 14.35
CA LEU A 46 6.19 -11.40 14.99
C LEU A 46 6.11 -10.10 14.18
N LEU A 47 7.25 -9.59 13.71
CA LEU A 47 7.29 -8.39 12.88
C LEU A 47 6.47 -8.56 11.60
N GLY A 48 6.61 -9.71 10.91
CA GLY A 48 5.86 -10.01 9.69
C GLY A 48 4.35 -10.07 9.90
N ILE A 49 3.88 -10.65 11.02
CA ILE A 49 2.45 -10.69 11.35
C ILE A 49 1.88 -9.27 11.54
N PHE A 50 2.66 -8.41 12.19
CA PHE A 50 2.27 -7.03 12.47
C PHE A 50 2.26 -6.15 11.21
N GLU A 51 3.28 -6.27 10.37
CA GLU A 51 3.39 -5.53 9.12
C GLU A 51 2.31 -5.94 8.11
N ALA A 52 2.06 -7.25 7.96
CA ALA A 52 1.01 -7.77 7.09
C ALA A 52 -0.39 -7.28 7.50
N SER A 53 -0.64 -7.16 8.81
CA SER A 53 -1.91 -6.66 9.33
C SER A 53 -2.13 -5.18 9.00
N PHE A 54 -1.07 -4.36 9.00
CA PHE A 54 -1.18 -2.92 8.78
C PHE A 54 -1.56 -2.57 7.34
N GLY A 55 -0.87 -3.19 6.36
CA GLY A 55 -1.05 -2.89 4.94
C GLY A 55 -2.47 -3.13 4.41
N ALA A 56 -3.17 -4.15 4.93
CA ALA A 56 -4.57 -4.41 4.60
C ALA A 56 -5.54 -3.61 5.49
N ARG A 57 -5.26 -3.46 6.78
CA ARG A 57 -6.25 -2.86 7.70
C ARG A 57 -6.42 -1.37 7.51
N ALA A 58 -5.36 -0.63 7.20
CA ALA A 58 -5.43 0.83 7.14
C ALA A 58 -6.28 1.33 5.94
N PRO A 59 -6.13 0.80 4.70
CA PRO A 59 -7.04 1.13 3.60
C PRO A 59 -8.49 0.71 3.87
N TYR A 60 -8.70 -0.46 4.48
CA TYR A 60 -10.03 -0.92 4.88
C TYR A 60 -10.69 0.04 5.89
N PHE A 61 -9.93 0.51 6.88
CA PHE A 61 -10.42 1.46 7.87
C PHE A 61 -10.80 2.80 7.23
N LEU A 62 -9.99 3.34 6.33
CA LEU A 62 -10.34 4.55 5.57
C LEU A 62 -11.63 4.37 4.77
N SER A 63 -11.86 3.16 4.27
CA SER A 63 -13.03 2.79 3.48
C SER A 63 -14.36 2.85 4.27
N LEU A 64 -14.28 2.81 5.61
CA LEU A 64 -15.43 2.92 6.54
C LEU A 64 -15.78 4.36 6.89
N PHE A 65 -14.80 5.27 6.87
CA PHE A 65 -14.98 6.66 7.29
C PHE A 65 -15.25 7.61 6.11
N TYR A 66 -14.96 7.18 4.89
CA TYR A 66 -14.93 8.06 3.73
C TYR A 66 -15.71 7.52 2.54
N GLN A 67 -16.34 8.45 1.82
CA GLN A 67 -17.11 8.14 0.62
C GLN A 67 -16.20 7.71 -0.53
N ARG A 68 -16.75 6.88 -1.43
CA ARG A 68 -16.06 6.28 -2.59
C ARG A 68 -15.27 7.27 -3.45
N GLY A 69 -15.78 8.50 -3.63
CA GLY A 69 -15.18 9.56 -4.45
C GLY A 69 -14.07 10.37 -3.75
N GLU A 70 -13.86 10.21 -2.44
CA GLU A 70 -12.76 10.86 -1.71
C GLU A 70 -11.73 9.83 -1.19
N LEU A 71 -12.00 8.54 -1.44
CA LEU A 71 -11.22 7.44 -0.88
C LEU A 71 -9.85 7.32 -1.56
N ALA A 72 -9.72 7.59 -2.87
CA ALA A 72 -8.45 7.38 -3.56
C ALA A 72 -7.40 8.36 -3.09
N PHE A 73 -7.73 9.65 -2.97
CA PHE A 73 -6.82 10.66 -2.47
C PHE A 73 -6.28 10.31 -1.07
N ARG A 74 -7.16 9.95 -0.13
CA ARG A 74 -6.76 9.63 1.24
C ARG A 74 -5.95 8.33 1.32
N THR A 75 -6.37 7.31 0.57
CA THR A 75 -5.65 6.03 0.53
C THR A 75 -4.28 6.18 -0.13
N SER A 76 -4.16 7.00 -1.18
CA SER A 76 -2.89 7.28 -1.85
C SER A 76 -1.95 8.18 -1.04
N ILE A 77 -2.45 9.06 -0.18
CA ILE A 77 -1.59 9.75 0.80
C ILE A 77 -1.03 8.72 1.78
N LEU A 78 -1.89 7.86 2.34
CA LEU A 78 -1.48 6.83 3.29
C LEU A 78 -0.45 5.87 2.70
N LEU A 79 -0.75 5.28 1.55
CA LEU A 79 0.13 4.32 0.88
C LEU A 79 1.33 5.00 0.20
N GLY A 80 1.17 6.26 -0.22
CA GLY A 80 2.24 7.11 -0.74
C GLY A 80 3.30 7.48 0.30
N MET A 81 3.02 7.32 1.60
CA MET A 81 4.06 7.42 2.62
C MET A 81 5.13 6.33 2.45
N SER A 82 4.85 5.21 1.80
CA SER A 82 5.83 4.15 1.52
C SER A 82 6.99 4.63 0.62
N PRO A 83 6.76 5.15 -0.60
CA PRO A 83 7.85 5.72 -1.40
C PRO A 83 8.50 6.93 -0.70
N LEU A 84 7.75 7.75 0.03
CA LEU A 84 8.34 8.85 0.80
C LEU A 84 9.30 8.36 1.89
N ALA A 85 8.94 7.28 2.60
CA ALA A 85 9.80 6.63 3.58
C ALA A 85 11.05 6.04 2.92
N ASN A 86 10.92 5.43 1.74
CA ASN A 86 12.07 4.93 0.96
C ASN A 86 13.00 6.07 0.53
N CYS A 87 12.47 7.23 0.16
CA CYS A 87 13.25 8.43 -0.12
C CYS A 87 14.05 8.89 1.11
N PHE A 88 13.41 8.99 2.28
CA PHE A 88 14.10 9.33 3.53
C PHE A 88 15.14 8.28 3.93
N ALA A 89 14.83 6.99 3.73
CA ALA A 89 15.76 5.91 4.00
C ALA A 89 17.02 6.02 3.14
N ALA A 90 16.86 6.27 1.83
CA ALA A 90 17.96 6.49 0.90
C ALA A 90 18.77 7.74 1.25
N ALA A 91 18.11 8.85 1.59
CA ALA A 91 18.77 10.09 1.99
C ALA A 91 19.53 9.98 3.33
N LEU A 92 19.02 9.18 4.27
CA LEU A 92 19.72 8.92 5.54
C LEU A 92 20.95 8.03 5.35
N ALA A 93 20.86 7.07 4.43
CA ALA A 93 21.96 6.15 4.15
C ALA A 93 23.18 6.87 3.52
N LEU A 94 22.92 7.84 2.64
CA LEU A 94 23.93 8.82 2.18
C LEU A 94 24.66 9.51 3.33
N ARG A 95 23.92 9.94 4.36
CA ARG A 95 24.45 10.73 5.48
C ARG A 95 25.27 9.88 6.46
N SER A 96 24.91 8.61 6.64
CA SER A 96 25.67 7.70 7.50
C SER A 96 27.00 7.30 6.86
N ASP A 97 27.04 7.03 5.56
CA ASP A 97 28.27 6.60 4.89
C ASP A 97 29.25 7.76 4.65
N ALA A 98 28.77 9.00 4.50
CA ALA A 98 29.63 10.19 4.46
C ALA A 98 30.37 10.46 5.79
N ARG A 99 29.87 9.93 6.91
CA ARG A 99 30.56 9.94 8.20
C ARG A 99 31.23 8.59 8.41
N GLN A 100 32.37 8.38 7.76
CA GLN A 100 33.18 7.17 7.93
C GLN A 100 33.48 6.91 9.41
N THR A 101 32.74 5.98 10.02
CA THR A 101 33.20 5.14 11.11
C THR A 101 32.41 3.85 11.00
N PHE A 102 33.04 2.86 10.38
CA PHE A 102 32.57 1.47 10.24
C PHE A 102 32.62 0.80 11.62
N GLN A 103 31.81 1.26 12.57
CA GLN A 103 31.57 0.55 13.82
C GLN A 103 30.23 -0.16 13.72
N ARG A 104 30.18 -1.42 14.17
CA ARG A 104 28.98 -2.28 14.17
C ARG A 104 27.74 -1.60 14.78
N GLY A 105 27.90 -0.58 15.63
CA GLY A 105 26.81 0.22 16.20
C GLY A 105 26.20 1.32 15.30
N ALA A 106 26.78 1.63 14.12
CA ALA A 106 26.25 2.68 13.24
C ALA A 106 24.94 2.27 12.54
N VAL A 107 24.81 0.99 12.18
CA VAL A 107 23.59 0.42 11.58
C VAL A 107 22.48 0.35 12.62
N GLU A 108 22.80 -0.12 13.83
CA GLU A 108 21.88 -0.19 14.97
C GLU A 108 21.38 1.21 15.38
N ALA A 109 22.27 2.20 15.47
CA ALA A 109 21.89 3.59 15.77
C ALA A 109 21.02 4.22 14.67
N SER A 110 21.20 3.83 13.41
CA SER A 110 20.37 4.32 12.30
C SER A 110 18.97 3.71 12.32
N LEU A 111 18.86 2.43 12.71
CA LEU A 111 17.60 1.71 12.84
C LEU A 111 16.80 2.18 14.07
N ALA A 112 17.47 2.34 15.21
CA ALA A 112 16.88 2.88 16.44
C ALA A 112 16.29 4.29 16.21
N ARG A 113 17.01 5.14 15.47
CA ARG A 113 16.52 6.48 15.11
C ARG A 113 15.32 6.45 14.15
N ARG A 114 15.18 5.43 13.32
CA ARG A 114 14.03 5.24 12.42
C ARG A 114 12.79 4.71 13.15
N GLY A 115 12.96 3.83 14.14
CA GLY A 115 11.85 3.26 14.92
C GLY A 115 11.32 4.13 16.06
N ALA A 116 12.17 4.99 16.65
CA ALA A 116 11.80 5.88 17.76
C ALA A 116 10.54 6.75 17.54
N PRO A 117 10.36 7.45 16.40
CA PRO A 117 9.16 8.26 16.19
C PRO A 117 7.90 7.40 16.12
N THR A 118 7.97 6.19 15.55
CA THR A 118 6.82 5.28 15.46
C THR A 118 6.36 4.80 16.83
N ILE A 119 7.31 4.53 17.74
CA ILE A 119 7.02 4.14 19.13
C ILE A 119 6.38 5.30 19.90
N LEU A 120 6.88 6.52 19.71
CA LEU A 120 6.32 7.71 20.35
C LEU A 120 4.90 8.04 19.86
N PHE A 121 4.62 7.79 18.58
CA PHE A 121 3.32 8.06 17.97
C PHE A 121 2.27 6.99 18.28
N ALA A 122 2.68 5.78 18.63
CA ALA A 122 1.81 4.66 18.99
C ALA A 122 0.75 4.97 20.07
N PRO A 123 1.12 5.52 21.26
CA PRO A 123 0.13 5.87 22.27
C PRO A 123 -0.79 7.01 21.81
N VAL A 124 -0.29 7.95 21.00
CA VAL A 124 -1.12 9.03 20.44
C VAL A 124 -2.21 8.44 19.56
N VAL A 125 -1.86 7.55 18.63
CA VAL A 125 -2.85 6.86 17.79
C VAL A 125 -3.80 6.03 18.65
N PHE A 126 -3.33 5.38 19.71
CA PHE A 126 -4.21 4.60 20.60
C PHE A 126 -5.31 5.43 21.26
N PHE A 127 -4.98 6.62 21.74
CA PHE A 127 -5.95 7.48 22.43
C PHE A 127 -6.84 8.27 21.48
N PHE A 128 -6.33 8.63 20.30
CA PHE A 128 -7.03 9.52 19.36
C PHE A 128 -7.77 8.79 18.22
N LEU A 129 -7.47 7.53 17.91
CA LEU A 129 -8.12 6.82 16.80
C LEU A 129 -9.55 6.37 17.18
N PRO A 130 -10.60 6.85 16.50
CA PRO A 130 -11.97 6.51 16.82
C PRO A 130 -12.41 5.17 16.21
N ASP A 131 -13.23 4.40 16.93
CA ASP A 131 -13.68 3.06 16.51
C ASP A 131 -14.76 3.09 15.41
N SER A 132 -15.47 4.23 15.30
CA SER A 132 -16.55 4.44 14.33
C SER A 132 -16.73 5.93 14.08
N PRO A 133 -17.21 6.36 12.90
CA PRO A 133 -17.57 7.76 12.66
C PRO A 133 -18.54 8.34 13.70
N GLY A 134 -19.36 7.50 14.35
CA GLY A 134 -20.27 7.90 15.43
C GLY A 134 -19.72 7.77 16.86
N SER A 135 -18.45 7.43 17.05
CA SER A 135 -17.79 7.37 18.37
C SER A 135 -16.54 8.28 18.40
N ALA A 136 -16.45 9.19 17.43
CA ALA A 136 -15.30 10.04 17.26
C ALA A 136 -15.25 11.15 18.30
N LYS A 137 -14.52 10.91 19.41
CA LYS A 137 -14.28 11.90 20.48
C LYS A 137 -13.72 13.25 20.00
N LEU A 138 -13.21 13.31 18.77
CA LEU A 138 -12.70 14.52 18.12
C LEU A 138 -13.81 15.40 17.51
N LEU A 139 -15.03 14.88 17.31
CA LEU A 139 -16.15 15.59 16.69
C LEU A 139 -17.27 15.84 17.73
N ASN A 140 -17.90 17.02 17.67
CA ASN A 140 -19.15 17.30 18.40
C ASN A 140 -20.28 16.34 17.95
N GLU A 141 -21.26 16.10 18.83
CA GLU A 141 -22.37 15.16 18.58
C GLU A 141 -23.14 15.47 17.29
N ASP A 142 -23.35 16.76 16.97
CA ASP A 142 -23.98 17.18 15.72
C ASP A 142 -23.15 16.82 14.48
N ALA A 143 -21.83 17.00 14.56
CA ALA A 143 -20.91 16.67 13.48
C ALA A 143 -20.76 15.15 13.29
N GLN A 144 -20.87 14.37 14.37
CA GLN A 144 -20.91 12.91 14.31
C GLN A 144 -22.20 12.42 13.63
N THR A 145 -23.34 13.00 13.98
CA THR A 145 -24.63 12.63 13.41
C THR A 145 -24.66 12.94 11.91
N HIS A 146 -24.19 14.13 11.50
CA HIS A 146 -24.06 14.50 10.10
C HIS A 146 -23.03 13.63 9.34
N ALA A 147 -21.94 13.19 9.98
CA ALA A 147 -20.96 12.29 9.37
C ALA A 147 -21.53 10.88 9.14
N VAL A 148 -22.28 10.35 10.11
CA VAL A 148 -22.97 9.05 10.00
C VAL A 148 -24.06 9.11 8.94
N GLU A 149 -24.87 10.17 8.95
CA GLU A 149 -25.92 10.37 7.96
C GLU A 149 -25.35 10.43 6.54
N ARG A 150 -24.27 11.22 6.34
CA ARG A 150 -23.57 11.34 5.05
C ARG A 150 -23.02 10.01 4.51
N LEU A 151 -22.62 9.08 5.39
CA LEU A 151 -22.18 7.74 5.00
C LEU A 151 -23.37 6.82 4.70
N GLN A 152 -24.44 6.90 5.50
CA GLN A 152 -25.65 6.10 5.35
C GLN A 152 -26.52 6.49 4.14
N THR A 153 -26.48 7.74 3.67
CA THR A 153 -27.22 8.16 2.46
C THR A 153 -26.70 7.49 1.18
N ARG A 154 -25.47 6.95 1.20
CA ARG A 154 -24.78 6.40 0.01
C ARG A 154 -24.43 4.93 0.10
N ASP A 155 -24.08 4.41 1.28
CA ASP A 155 -23.86 2.98 1.51
C ASP A 155 -24.99 2.43 2.38
N HIS A 156 -26.01 1.83 1.75
CA HIS A 156 -27.12 1.11 2.40
C HIS A 156 -26.69 -0.24 3.01
N THR A 157 -25.43 -0.38 3.40
CA THR A 157 -24.90 -1.61 3.95
C THR A 157 -25.29 -1.68 5.42
N ALA A 158 -26.34 -2.44 5.72
CA ALA A 158 -26.80 -2.67 7.09
C ALA A 158 -25.63 -3.14 7.97
N LYS A 159 -25.46 -2.50 9.14
CA LYS A 159 -24.49 -2.88 10.19
C LYS A 159 -24.84 -4.28 10.73
N HIS A 160 -24.52 -5.34 9.99
CA HIS A 160 -24.69 -6.70 10.47
C HIS A 160 -23.33 -7.38 10.64
N ARG A 161 -23.27 -8.26 11.65
CA ARG A 161 -22.15 -9.17 11.96
C ARG A 161 -21.55 -9.77 10.68
N ILE A 162 -20.25 -10.06 10.71
CA ILE A 162 -19.51 -10.72 9.63
C ILE A 162 -20.34 -11.89 9.09
N GLN A 163 -20.85 -11.75 7.87
CA GLN A 163 -21.62 -12.79 7.22
C GLN A 163 -20.64 -13.71 6.50
N TRP A 164 -20.38 -14.88 7.07
CA TRP A 164 -19.45 -15.87 6.49
C TRP A 164 -19.78 -16.21 5.03
N GLN A 165 -21.08 -16.26 4.67
CA GLN A 165 -21.50 -16.46 3.28
C GLN A 165 -21.03 -15.33 2.35
N GLN A 166 -21.12 -14.07 2.79
CA GLN A 166 -20.62 -12.92 2.02
C GLN A 166 -19.09 -12.86 1.99
N LEU A 167 -18.44 -13.36 3.04
CA LEU A 167 -16.98 -13.50 3.09
C LEU A 167 -16.52 -14.47 1.99
N PHE A 168 -17.04 -15.70 1.97
CA PHE A 168 -16.70 -16.70 0.95
C PHE A 168 -17.11 -16.26 -0.46
N ALA A 169 -18.28 -15.64 -0.62
CA ALA A 169 -18.68 -15.05 -1.90
C ALA A 169 -17.74 -13.91 -2.35
N GLY A 170 -17.11 -13.20 -1.42
CA GLY A 170 -16.08 -12.20 -1.70
C GLY A 170 -14.75 -12.80 -2.16
N LEU A 171 -14.38 -13.96 -1.62
CA LEU A 171 -13.15 -14.67 -2.01
C LEU A 171 -13.22 -15.19 -3.45
N THR A 172 -14.40 -15.67 -3.86
CA THR A 172 -14.61 -16.26 -5.20
C THR A 172 -15.17 -15.27 -6.22
N ASP A 173 -15.31 -13.99 -5.87
CA ASP A 173 -15.78 -12.98 -6.83
C ASP A 173 -14.71 -12.74 -7.90
N TYR A 174 -15.08 -12.96 -9.17
CA TYR A 174 -14.20 -12.77 -10.32
C TYR A 174 -13.54 -11.39 -10.32
N ARG A 175 -14.25 -10.34 -9.87
CA ARG A 175 -13.70 -8.98 -9.81
C ARG A 175 -12.56 -8.88 -8.80
N ASN A 176 -12.71 -9.50 -7.63
CA ASN A 176 -11.68 -9.51 -6.59
C ASN A 176 -10.48 -10.35 -7.00
N VAL A 177 -10.71 -11.47 -7.69
CA VAL A 177 -9.64 -12.30 -8.27
C VAL A 177 -8.84 -11.50 -9.29
N VAL A 178 -9.49 -10.75 -10.18
CA VAL A 178 -8.79 -9.92 -11.16
C VAL A 178 -7.99 -8.80 -10.50
N HIS A 179 -8.55 -8.08 -9.51
CA HIS A 179 -7.80 -7.08 -8.75
C HIS A 179 -6.62 -7.67 -8.00
N THR A 180 -6.77 -8.88 -7.47
CA THR A 180 -5.69 -9.63 -6.82
C THR A 180 -4.58 -9.96 -7.80
N LEU A 181 -4.92 -10.40 -9.03
CA LEU A 181 -3.94 -10.68 -10.08
C LEU A 181 -3.19 -9.41 -10.52
N ILE A 182 -3.91 -8.29 -10.71
CA ILE A 182 -3.28 -6.99 -11.00
C ILE A 182 -2.33 -6.60 -9.86
N HIS A 183 -2.76 -6.78 -8.61
CA HIS A 183 -1.94 -6.43 -7.45
C HIS A 183 -0.70 -7.33 -7.34
N PHE A 184 -0.83 -8.64 -7.60
CA PHE A 184 0.28 -9.58 -7.66
C PHE A 184 1.35 -9.14 -8.67
N MET A 185 0.91 -8.78 -9.89
CA MET A 185 1.81 -8.32 -10.95
C MET A 185 2.51 -7.00 -10.60
N CYS A 186 1.78 -6.05 -9.99
CA CYS A 186 2.37 -4.80 -9.51
C CYS A 186 3.35 -5.04 -8.35
N ASN A 187 3.01 -5.91 -7.41
CA ASN A 187 3.84 -6.17 -6.23
C ASN A 187 5.11 -6.96 -6.57
N TYR A 188 5.06 -7.86 -7.57
CA TYR A 188 6.26 -8.49 -8.14
C TYR A 188 7.28 -7.43 -8.61
N SER A 189 6.80 -6.45 -9.38
CA SER A 189 7.62 -5.36 -9.90
C SER A 189 8.18 -4.47 -8.78
N PHE A 190 7.35 -4.14 -7.79
CA PHE A 190 7.75 -3.38 -6.61
C PHE A 190 8.85 -4.09 -5.82
N ALA A 191 8.65 -5.36 -5.46
CA ALA A 191 9.60 -6.13 -4.66
C ALA A 191 10.96 -6.27 -5.36
N GLY A 192 10.95 -6.47 -6.68
CA GLY A 192 12.18 -6.61 -7.46
C GLY A 192 12.94 -5.30 -7.57
N LEU A 193 12.28 -4.26 -8.08
CA LEU A 193 12.94 -2.97 -8.28
C LEU A 193 13.29 -2.29 -6.96
N SER A 194 12.44 -2.31 -5.93
CA SER A 194 12.73 -1.60 -4.67
C SER A 194 13.96 -2.18 -3.97
N ASN A 195 14.14 -3.50 -4.02
CA ASN A 195 15.28 -4.16 -3.38
C ASN A 195 16.57 -4.05 -4.20
N LEU A 196 16.46 -4.04 -5.53
CA LEU A 196 17.62 -4.05 -6.43
C LEU A 196 17.96 -2.67 -6.99
N LEU A 197 17.16 -1.65 -6.75
CA LEU A 197 17.38 -0.29 -7.28
C LEU A 197 18.78 0.22 -6.97
N PRO A 198 19.28 0.16 -5.73
CA PRO A 198 20.61 0.66 -5.41
C PRO A 198 21.70 -0.13 -6.15
N THR A 199 21.52 -1.45 -6.26
CA THR A 199 22.43 -2.35 -6.97
C THR A 199 22.44 -2.10 -8.48
N ILE A 200 21.27 -1.87 -9.08
CA ILE A 200 21.14 -1.53 -10.50
C ILE A 200 21.85 -0.21 -10.77
N VAL A 201 21.62 0.82 -9.94
CA VAL A 201 22.27 2.13 -10.11
C VAL A 201 23.78 2.05 -9.86
N GLN A 202 24.23 1.24 -8.91
CA GLN A 202 25.66 0.97 -8.72
C GLN A 202 26.27 0.28 -9.94
N GLY A 203 25.53 -0.64 -10.57
CA GLY A 203 25.90 -1.29 -11.83
C GLY A 203 26.04 -0.36 -13.03
N LEU A 204 25.55 0.89 -12.93
CA LEU A 204 25.73 1.92 -13.97
C LEU A 204 27.08 2.67 -13.86
N GLY A 205 27.95 2.27 -12.92
CA GLY A 205 29.26 2.89 -12.69
C GLY A 205 29.27 3.97 -11.60
N TYR A 206 28.16 4.17 -10.88
CA TYR A 206 28.12 5.08 -9.74
C TYR A 206 28.63 4.41 -8.47
N SER A 207 29.34 5.16 -7.62
CA SER A 207 29.70 4.72 -6.26
C SER A 207 28.45 4.35 -5.46
N SER A 208 28.57 3.42 -4.50
CA SER A 208 27.46 2.95 -3.65
C SER A 208 26.72 4.11 -2.95
N ILE A 209 27.46 5.13 -2.54
CA ILE A 209 26.93 6.35 -1.94
C ILE A 209 26.07 7.10 -2.97
N ASN A 210 26.64 7.44 -4.12
CA ASN A 210 25.92 8.16 -5.18
C ASN A 210 24.70 7.36 -5.67
N ALA A 211 24.77 6.04 -5.71
CA ALA A 211 23.65 5.18 -6.10
C ALA A 211 22.45 5.32 -5.15
N GLN A 212 22.68 5.32 -3.83
CA GLN A 212 21.60 5.57 -2.86
C GLN A 212 21.03 6.98 -3.01
N GLY A 213 21.88 7.98 -3.23
CA GLY A 213 21.43 9.36 -3.45
C GLY A 213 20.58 9.54 -4.70
N LEU A 214 20.92 8.84 -5.78
CA LEU A 214 20.20 8.87 -7.05
C LEU A 214 18.86 8.15 -6.99
N THR A 215 18.62 7.27 -6.01
CA THR A 215 17.32 6.60 -5.82
C THR A 215 16.33 7.43 -5.00
N ALA A 216 16.79 8.30 -4.10
CA ALA A 216 15.94 9.20 -3.33
C ALA A 216 14.97 10.06 -4.19
N PRO A 217 15.43 10.80 -5.23
CA PRO A 217 14.55 11.63 -6.05
C PRO A 217 13.53 10.80 -6.85
N VAL A 218 13.89 9.57 -7.23
CA VAL A 218 13.00 8.64 -7.95
C VAL A 218 11.78 8.29 -7.09
N TYR A 219 12.03 7.96 -5.81
CA TYR A 219 10.96 7.65 -4.87
C TYR A 219 10.10 8.88 -4.56
N PHE A 220 10.71 10.06 -4.41
CA PHE A 220 9.95 11.30 -4.19
C PHE A 220 9.05 11.66 -5.38
N ALA A 221 9.55 11.53 -6.62
CA ALA A 221 8.75 11.74 -7.82
C ALA A 221 7.57 10.76 -7.90
N SER A 222 7.81 9.50 -7.52
CA SER A 222 6.76 8.48 -7.48
C SER A 222 5.68 8.78 -6.44
N PHE A 223 6.05 9.34 -5.27
CA PHE A 223 5.08 9.84 -4.29
C PHE A 223 4.19 10.95 -4.88
N LEU A 224 4.80 11.95 -5.53
CA LEU A 224 4.03 13.04 -6.16
C LEU A 224 3.08 12.50 -7.23
N LEU A 225 3.54 11.58 -8.08
CA LEU A 225 2.70 10.94 -9.10
C LEU A 225 1.58 10.09 -8.49
N CYS A 226 1.82 9.44 -7.35
CA CYS A 226 0.79 8.69 -6.65
C CYS A 226 -0.34 9.61 -6.16
N VAL A 227 0.00 10.77 -5.60
CA VAL A 227 -0.99 11.77 -5.15
C VAL A 227 -1.72 12.40 -6.32
N THR A 228 -1.02 12.79 -7.40
CA THR A 228 -1.67 13.39 -8.58
C THR A 228 -2.56 12.39 -9.30
N ALA A 229 -2.13 11.14 -9.46
CA ALA A 229 -2.95 10.07 -10.03
C ALA A 229 -4.21 9.82 -9.19
N ALA A 230 -4.13 9.95 -7.86
CA ALA A 230 -5.29 9.83 -6.98
C ALA A 230 -6.30 10.97 -7.16
N LEU A 231 -5.81 12.21 -7.23
CA LEU A 231 -6.65 13.39 -7.51
C LEU A 231 -7.35 13.27 -8.87
N VAL A 232 -6.61 12.86 -9.89
CA VAL A 232 -7.18 12.62 -11.22
C VAL A 232 -8.19 11.47 -11.17
N SER A 233 -7.89 10.39 -10.45
CA SER A 233 -8.77 9.23 -10.28
C SER A 233 -10.10 9.55 -9.62
N ASP A 234 -10.07 10.36 -8.56
CA ASP A 234 -11.27 10.81 -7.88
C ASP A 234 -12.10 11.78 -8.73
N ARG A 235 -11.46 12.60 -9.57
CA ARG A 235 -12.18 13.53 -10.47
C ARG A 235 -12.74 12.86 -11.74
N TRP A 236 -12.03 11.89 -12.31
CA TRP A 236 -12.44 11.23 -13.56
C TRP A 236 -13.33 10.00 -13.34
N GLY A 237 -13.30 9.37 -12.16
CA GLY A 237 -14.07 8.17 -11.83
C GLY A 237 -13.70 6.91 -12.63
N ARG A 238 -12.84 7.04 -13.65
CA ARG A 238 -12.41 6.00 -14.58
C ARG A 238 -11.08 5.38 -14.17
N ARG A 239 -11.08 4.72 -13.01
CA ARG A 239 -9.86 4.21 -12.35
C ARG A 239 -9.05 3.20 -13.16
N GLY A 240 -9.73 2.35 -13.94
CA GLY A 240 -9.07 1.35 -14.79
C GLY A 240 -8.15 1.95 -15.87
N PHE A 241 -8.50 3.12 -16.42
CA PHE A 241 -7.65 3.79 -17.40
C PHE A 241 -6.39 4.39 -16.76
N ILE A 242 -6.48 4.85 -15.51
CA ILE A 242 -5.34 5.40 -14.77
C ILE A 242 -4.36 4.29 -14.40
N VAL A 243 -4.87 3.13 -13.96
CA VAL A 243 -4.04 1.94 -13.74
C VAL A 243 -3.36 1.48 -15.03
N ALA A 244 -4.08 1.48 -16.16
CA ALA A 244 -3.51 1.14 -17.47
C ALA A 244 -2.43 2.14 -17.91
N ALA A 245 -2.64 3.45 -17.70
CA ALA A 245 -1.67 4.49 -18.00
C ALA A 245 -0.42 4.39 -17.11
N ALA A 246 -0.57 4.14 -15.81
CA ALA A 246 0.56 3.89 -14.93
C ALA A 246 1.33 2.61 -15.31
N ALA A 247 0.60 1.56 -15.72
CA ALA A 247 1.19 0.32 -16.21
C ALA A 247 1.91 0.48 -17.56
N SER A 248 1.46 1.35 -18.46
CA SER A 248 2.15 1.63 -19.73
C SER A 248 3.46 2.38 -19.51
N VAL A 249 3.48 3.38 -18.63
CA VAL A 249 4.72 4.05 -18.22
C VAL A 249 5.69 3.05 -17.60
N ARG A 250 5.20 2.17 -16.72
CA ARG A 250 5.99 1.08 -16.14
C ARG A 250 6.53 0.12 -17.19
N CYS A 251 5.72 -0.25 -18.18
CA CYS A 251 6.10 -1.13 -19.28
C CYS A 251 7.29 -0.56 -20.06
N ILE A 252 7.21 0.73 -20.42
CA ILE A 252 8.30 1.44 -21.11
C ILE A 252 9.57 1.44 -20.26
N GLY A 253 9.45 1.71 -18.95
CA GLY A 253 10.59 1.69 -18.03
C GLY A 253 11.30 0.33 -17.98
N TYR A 254 10.54 -0.76 -17.81
CA TYR A 254 11.10 -2.11 -17.81
C TYR A 254 11.64 -2.55 -19.18
N LEU A 255 11.00 -2.11 -20.27
CA LEU A 255 11.48 -2.38 -21.62
C LEU A 255 12.85 -1.74 -21.84
N LEU A 256 13.03 -0.48 -21.44
CA LEU A 256 14.32 0.21 -21.52
C LEU A 256 15.39 -0.50 -20.67
N LEU A 257 15.04 -0.97 -19.48
CA LEU A 257 15.97 -1.73 -18.63
C LEU A 257 16.35 -3.09 -19.25
N ALA A 258 15.46 -3.70 -20.02
CA ALA A 258 15.68 -5.01 -20.62
C ALA A 258 16.42 -4.95 -21.97
N THR A 259 16.29 -3.85 -22.73
CA THR A 259 16.86 -3.74 -24.09
C THR A 259 18.13 -2.92 -24.17
N VAL A 260 18.33 -1.95 -23.26
CA VAL A 260 19.47 -1.03 -23.33
C VAL A 260 20.51 -1.42 -22.29
N GLU A 261 21.65 -1.94 -22.75
CA GLU A 261 22.77 -2.32 -21.88
C GLU A 261 23.88 -1.26 -21.89
N ASP A 262 24.15 -0.64 -23.05
CA ASP A 262 25.36 0.18 -23.26
C ASP A 262 25.27 1.61 -22.70
N ASN A 263 24.06 2.15 -22.47
CA ASN A 263 23.89 3.56 -22.09
C ASN A 263 23.33 3.74 -20.66
N PRO A 264 24.16 4.22 -19.69
CA PRO A 264 23.75 4.33 -18.29
C PRO A 264 22.67 5.38 -18.05
N HIS A 265 22.62 6.45 -18.86
CA HIS A 265 21.61 7.50 -18.72
C HIS A 265 20.22 7.01 -19.11
N VAL A 266 20.14 6.19 -20.16
CA VAL A 266 18.86 5.61 -20.62
C VAL A 266 18.35 4.57 -19.63
N ARG A 267 19.24 3.75 -19.05
CA ARG A 267 18.88 2.81 -17.98
C ARG A 267 18.38 3.53 -16.73
N TYR A 268 19.00 4.65 -16.36
CA TYR A 268 18.54 5.48 -15.25
C TYR A 268 17.16 6.10 -15.54
N LEU A 269 16.90 6.57 -16.77
CA LEU A 269 15.56 7.01 -17.18
C LEU A 269 14.53 5.87 -17.08
N GLY A 270 14.90 4.65 -17.48
CA GLY A 270 14.02 3.49 -17.34
C GLY A 270 13.67 3.18 -15.88
N VAL A 271 14.63 3.35 -14.95
CA VAL A 271 14.38 3.23 -13.50
C VAL A 271 13.36 4.26 -13.03
N TRP A 272 13.51 5.52 -13.47
CA TRP A 272 12.54 6.58 -13.17
C TRP A 272 11.14 6.21 -13.64
N LEU A 273 10.99 5.81 -14.91
CA LEU A 273 9.69 5.46 -15.47
C LEU A 273 9.07 4.23 -14.79
N ALA A 274 9.87 3.21 -14.51
CA ALA A 274 9.39 2.00 -13.85
C ALA A 274 8.86 2.29 -12.44
N VAL A 275 9.63 2.99 -11.61
CA VAL A 275 9.24 3.32 -10.23
C VAL A 275 8.05 4.29 -10.20
N CYS A 276 8.02 5.28 -11.09
CA CYS A 276 6.91 6.22 -11.22
C CYS A 276 5.60 5.54 -11.65
N GLY A 277 5.65 4.42 -12.38
CA GLY A 277 4.44 3.67 -12.78
C GLY A 277 3.96 2.65 -11.75
N ILE A 278 4.86 2.11 -10.91
CA ILE A 278 4.53 1.04 -9.93
C ILE A 278 3.63 1.53 -8.80
N PHE A 279 4.05 2.58 -8.09
CA PHE A 279 3.36 3.02 -6.87
C PHE A 279 1.95 3.57 -7.13
N PRO A 280 1.71 4.41 -8.16
CA PRO A 280 0.35 4.86 -8.47
C PRO A 280 -0.57 3.69 -8.83
N ALA A 281 -0.08 2.72 -9.62
CA ALA A 281 -0.87 1.54 -9.98
C ALA A 281 -1.28 0.71 -8.75
N LEU A 282 -0.38 0.53 -7.77
CA LEU A 282 -0.67 -0.16 -6.51
C LEU A 282 -1.77 0.55 -5.71
N CYS A 283 -1.64 1.86 -5.50
CA CYS A 283 -2.53 2.63 -4.65
C CYS A 283 -3.95 2.75 -5.26
N ILE A 284 -4.02 3.00 -6.57
CA ILE A 284 -5.31 3.08 -7.27
C ILE A 284 -6.00 1.72 -7.31
N ASN A 285 -5.27 0.61 -7.51
CA ASN A 285 -5.87 -0.72 -7.54
C ASN A 285 -6.51 -1.13 -6.21
N ILE A 286 -5.86 -0.83 -5.06
CA ILE A 286 -6.44 -1.06 -3.73
C ILE A 286 -7.74 -0.28 -3.56
N THR A 287 -7.74 1.00 -3.92
CA THR A 287 -8.93 1.85 -3.82
C THR A 287 -10.03 1.39 -4.78
N TRP A 288 -9.66 0.86 -5.94
CA TRP A 288 -10.61 0.33 -6.91
C TRP A 288 -11.29 -0.94 -6.40
N LEU A 289 -10.56 -1.87 -5.79
CA LEU A 289 -11.14 -3.04 -5.12
C LEU A 289 -12.11 -2.64 -4.01
N LEU A 290 -11.73 -1.67 -3.17
CA LEU A 290 -12.57 -1.18 -2.06
C LEU A 290 -13.87 -0.53 -2.53
N ASN A 291 -13.88 0.12 -3.70
CA ASN A 291 -15.06 0.76 -4.26
C ASN A 291 -15.97 -0.18 -5.05
N ASN A 292 -15.42 -1.29 -5.55
CA ASN A 292 -16.18 -2.26 -6.33
C ASN A 292 -16.97 -3.24 -5.43
N ASN A 293 -16.58 -3.37 -4.16
CA ASN A 293 -17.30 -4.15 -3.17
C ASN A 293 -18.20 -3.22 -2.32
N SER A 294 -19.51 -3.45 -2.33
CA SER A 294 -20.49 -2.67 -1.54
C SER A 294 -20.68 -3.18 -0.11
N SER A 295 -20.49 -4.48 0.14
CA SER A 295 -20.60 -5.05 1.48
C SER A 295 -19.27 -4.95 2.24
N GLU A 296 -19.32 -4.51 3.49
CA GLU A 296 -18.16 -4.42 4.39
C GLU A 296 -17.44 -5.77 4.55
N SER A 297 -18.20 -6.85 4.71
CA SER A 297 -17.62 -8.20 4.82
C SER A 297 -16.90 -8.60 3.53
N LYS A 298 -17.43 -8.20 2.38
CA LYS A 298 -16.86 -8.50 1.06
C LYS A 298 -15.61 -7.67 0.75
N ARG A 299 -15.60 -6.39 1.16
CA ARG A 299 -14.44 -5.48 1.08
C ARG A 299 -13.28 -6.05 1.89
N GLY A 300 -13.54 -6.47 3.12
CA GLY A 300 -12.55 -7.07 4.01
C GLY A 300 -11.96 -8.37 3.44
N ALA A 301 -12.82 -9.29 2.97
CA ALA A 301 -12.38 -10.53 2.32
C ALA A 301 -11.51 -10.26 1.07
N GLY A 302 -11.97 -9.39 0.17
CA GLY A 302 -11.26 -9.05 -1.05
C GLY A 302 -9.88 -8.46 -0.78
N LEU A 303 -9.77 -7.59 0.22
CA LEU A 303 -8.49 -6.99 0.60
C LEU A 303 -7.55 -7.98 1.29
N ALA A 304 -8.08 -8.92 2.09
CA ALA A 304 -7.29 -9.99 2.70
C ALA A 304 -6.68 -10.91 1.63
N VAL A 305 -7.47 -11.31 0.62
CA VAL A 305 -6.98 -12.09 -0.53
C VAL A 305 -5.93 -11.31 -1.31
N LEU A 306 -6.21 -10.05 -1.64
CA LEU A 306 -5.30 -9.17 -2.36
C LEU A 306 -3.96 -9.03 -1.64
N ALA A 307 -3.97 -8.82 -0.32
CA ALA A 307 -2.77 -8.70 0.48
C ALA A 307 -1.99 -10.02 0.56
N THR A 308 -2.68 -11.15 0.78
CA THR A 308 -2.04 -12.46 0.93
C THR A 308 -1.37 -12.91 -0.37
N PHE A 309 -2.11 -12.91 -1.48
CA PHE A 309 -1.55 -13.24 -2.79
C PHE A 309 -0.55 -12.20 -3.25
N GLY A 310 -0.78 -10.91 -2.96
CA GLY A 310 0.17 -9.83 -3.20
C GLY A 310 1.54 -10.18 -2.65
N GLN A 311 1.65 -10.59 -1.39
CA GLN A 311 2.94 -10.94 -0.78
C GLN A 311 3.59 -12.19 -1.38
N CYS A 312 2.82 -13.13 -1.94
CA CYS A 312 3.40 -14.29 -2.64
C CYS A 312 4.28 -13.89 -3.83
N SER A 313 4.00 -12.74 -4.46
CA SER A 313 4.81 -12.23 -5.58
C SER A 313 6.24 -11.86 -5.19
N SER A 314 6.50 -11.53 -3.92
CA SER A 314 7.84 -11.21 -3.42
C SER A 314 8.76 -12.42 -3.50
N PHE A 315 8.26 -13.63 -3.23
CA PHE A 315 9.01 -14.88 -3.38
C PHE A 315 9.39 -15.12 -4.85
N LEU A 316 8.43 -14.93 -5.76
CA LEU A 316 8.67 -15.03 -7.20
C LEU A 316 9.71 -14.01 -7.66
N SER A 317 9.63 -12.77 -7.15
CA SER A 317 10.60 -11.72 -7.46
C SER A 317 12.01 -12.11 -7.02
N SER A 318 12.18 -12.56 -5.77
CA SER A 318 13.50 -12.99 -5.27
C SER A 318 14.10 -14.18 -6.06
N ALA A 319 13.26 -15.08 -6.58
CA ALA A 319 13.73 -16.22 -7.38
C ALA A 319 14.16 -15.81 -8.80
N VAL A 320 13.52 -14.78 -9.37
CA VAL A 320 13.74 -14.35 -10.77
C VAL A 320 14.86 -13.32 -10.92
N PHE A 321 15.33 -12.72 -9.81
CA PHE A 321 16.49 -11.83 -9.79
C PHE A 321 17.70 -12.49 -9.11
N PRO A 322 18.33 -13.52 -9.70
CA PRO A 322 19.54 -14.11 -9.15
C PRO A 322 20.70 -13.11 -9.18
N LYS A 323 21.60 -13.21 -8.20
CA LYS A 323 22.80 -12.35 -8.13
C LYS A 323 23.74 -12.55 -9.32
N GLU A 324 23.65 -13.70 -9.99
CA GLU A 324 24.43 -14.10 -11.15
C GLU A 324 24.13 -13.26 -12.40
N ASP A 325 22.90 -12.73 -12.52
CA ASP A 325 22.48 -11.89 -13.65
C ASP A 325 22.79 -10.38 -13.43
N ALA A 326 23.53 -10.03 -12.36
CA ALA A 326 23.98 -8.66 -12.13
C ALA A 326 25.01 -8.24 -13.19
N PRO A 327 25.03 -6.96 -13.64
CA PRO A 327 24.20 -5.83 -13.24
C PRO A 327 22.98 -5.58 -14.14
N HIS A 328 22.76 -6.42 -15.16
CA HIS A 328 21.75 -6.16 -16.21
C HIS A 328 20.36 -6.67 -15.82
N TYR A 329 20.27 -7.78 -15.08
CA TYR A 329 19.00 -8.36 -14.61
C TYR A 329 17.93 -8.45 -15.72
N SER A 330 18.35 -8.71 -16.96
CA SER A 330 17.50 -8.58 -18.16
C SER A 330 16.30 -9.51 -18.12
N LYS A 331 16.46 -10.73 -17.56
CA LYS A 331 15.37 -11.71 -17.39
C LYS A 331 14.27 -11.21 -16.46
N GLY A 332 14.63 -10.68 -15.29
CA GLY A 332 13.67 -10.14 -14.33
C GLY A 332 12.98 -8.88 -14.85
N CYS A 333 13.70 -8.04 -15.59
CA CYS A 333 13.11 -6.87 -16.24
C CYS A 333 12.15 -7.25 -17.37
N ALA A 334 12.47 -8.27 -18.17
CA ALA A 334 11.59 -8.78 -19.22
C ALA A 334 10.28 -9.38 -18.66
N ILE A 335 10.36 -10.15 -17.57
CA ILE A 335 9.16 -10.68 -16.89
C ILE A 335 8.33 -9.54 -16.29
N GLY A 336 8.99 -8.54 -15.69
CA GLY A 336 8.33 -7.31 -15.22
C GLY A 336 7.60 -6.56 -16.34
N CYS A 337 8.19 -6.49 -17.54
CA CYS A 337 7.60 -5.93 -18.74
C CYS A 337 6.38 -6.76 -19.21
N GLY A 338 6.48 -8.09 -19.23
CA GLY A 338 5.36 -8.98 -19.55
C GLY A 338 4.17 -8.79 -18.61
N PHE A 339 4.42 -8.68 -17.30
CA PHE A 339 3.40 -8.34 -16.31
C PHE A 339 2.87 -6.91 -16.45
N ALA A 340 3.65 -5.97 -16.99
CA ALA A 340 3.15 -4.64 -17.37
C ALA A 340 2.17 -4.71 -18.54
N GLY A 341 2.53 -5.42 -19.60
CA GLY A 341 1.64 -5.70 -20.73
C GLY A 341 0.33 -6.35 -20.30
N ALA A 342 0.41 -7.38 -19.44
CA ALA A 342 -0.77 -8.08 -18.94
C ALA A 342 -1.73 -7.13 -18.18
N ILE A 343 -1.21 -6.21 -17.34
CA ILE A 343 -2.05 -5.24 -16.63
C ILE A 343 -2.71 -4.25 -17.61
N ILE A 344 -2.00 -3.81 -18.65
CA ILE A 344 -2.56 -2.92 -19.68
C ILE A 344 -3.76 -3.56 -20.39
N ILE A 345 -3.75 -4.88 -20.56
CA ILE A 345 -4.86 -5.62 -21.19
C ILE A 345 -6.00 -5.87 -20.18
N LEU A 346 -5.65 -6.23 -18.95
CA LEU A 346 -6.61 -6.65 -17.91
C LEU A 346 -7.37 -5.45 -17.29
N SER A 347 -6.73 -4.28 -17.20
CA SER A 347 -7.30 -3.08 -16.57
C SER A 347 -8.47 -2.47 -17.36
N PRO A 348 -8.43 -2.37 -18.70
CA PRO A 348 -9.60 -2.02 -19.52
C PRO A 348 -10.57 -3.19 -19.71
N GLY A 349 -10.10 -4.45 -19.63
CA GLY A 349 -10.94 -5.64 -19.83
C GLY A 349 -11.97 -5.90 -18.72
N THR A 350 -11.72 -5.41 -17.50
CA THR A 350 -12.68 -5.46 -16.38
C THR A 350 -13.79 -4.41 -16.46
N LEU A 351 -13.81 -3.61 -17.53
CA LEU A 351 -14.75 -2.49 -17.73
C LEU A 351 -16.14 -2.91 -18.24
N PHE A 352 -16.41 -4.19 -18.49
CA PHE A 352 -17.74 -4.68 -18.87
C PHE A 352 -18.43 -5.36 -17.67
N PRO A 353 -19.38 -4.74 -16.95
CA PRO A 353 -20.03 -3.44 -17.17
C PRO A 353 -19.63 -2.39 -16.12
N PRO A 354 -19.61 -1.08 -16.48
CA PRO A 354 -19.60 -0.04 -15.47
C PRO A 354 -20.90 -0.17 -14.67
N SER A 355 -20.82 -0.35 -13.35
CA SER A 355 -21.98 -0.04 -12.52
C SER A 355 -22.32 1.43 -12.80
N SER A 356 -23.51 1.70 -13.33
CA SER A 356 -24.03 3.01 -13.72
C SER A 356 -23.75 4.10 -12.67
N HIS A 357 -23.70 3.71 -11.39
CA HIS A 357 -23.32 4.56 -10.26
C HIS A 357 -21.92 5.19 -10.34
N GLN A 358 -20.87 4.48 -10.78
CA GLN A 358 -19.50 5.06 -10.82
C GLN A 358 -19.36 6.15 -11.89
N GLN A 359 -20.11 6.06 -12.99
CA GLN A 359 -20.12 7.09 -14.04
C GLN A 359 -20.92 8.33 -13.63
N GLU A 360 -22.03 8.16 -12.91
CA GLU A 360 -22.79 9.27 -12.34
C GLU A 360 -21.99 10.01 -11.26
N GLU A 361 -21.24 9.29 -10.41
CA GLU A 361 -20.42 9.89 -9.36
C GLU A 361 -19.30 10.80 -9.91
N GLY A 362 -18.62 10.37 -10.97
CA GLY A 362 -17.61 11.21 -11.64
C GLY A 362 -18.23 12.46 -12.29
N ARG A 363 -19.43 12.35 -12.88
CA ARG A 363 -20.16 13.51 -13.43
C ARG A 363 -20.60 14.49 -12.35
N LEU A 364 -21.10 14.01 -11.22
CA LEU A 364 -21.53 14.85 -10.10
C LEU A 364 -20.33 15.51 -9.39
N ALA A 365 -19.17 14.85 -9.33
CA ALA A 365 -17.94 15.48 -8.87
C ALA A 365 -17.48 16.61 -9.81
N TRP A 366 -17.67 16.44 -11.12
CA TRP A 366 -17.36 17.48 -12.12
C TRP A 366 -18.30 18.69 -12.01
N SER A 367 -19.58 18.49 -11.68
CA SER A 367 -20.54 19.59 -11.48
C SER A 367 -20.41 20.29 -10.13
N ARG A 368 -19.79 19.66 -9.13
CA ARG A 368 -19.66 20.21 -7.76
C ARG A 368 -18.40 21.02 -7.49
N GLY A 369 -17.56 21.26 -8.50
CA GLY A 369 -16.34 22.10 -8.46
C GLY A 369 -16.11 22.81 -7.13
N ARG A 370 -15.49 22.09 -6.20
CA ARG A 370 -15.00 22.59 -4.91
C ARG A 370 -13.62 22.00 -4.68
#